data_AF-A0AAN7P8S0-F1
#
_entry.id   AF-A0AAN7P8S0-F1
#
_cell.length_a   1.000
_cell.length_b   1.000
_cell.length_c   1.000
_cell.angle_alpha   90.00
_cell.angle_beta   90.00
_cell.angle_gamma   90.00
#
_symmetry.space_group_name_H-M   'P 1'
#
loop_
_entity.id
_entity.type
_entity.pdbx_description
1 polymer ?
#
loop_
_entity_poly.entity_id
_entity_poly.type
_entity_poly.pdbx_seq_one_letter_code
_entity_poly.pdbx_strand_id
1 'polypeptide(L)'
;MKLIFIILIKVTVFFKPVPQSVETSVNELIAPFQEKCIEETEVDPDVAKNMFNGNELPNEEHARCYLKCLDENLNFYRPNGELDCDLMAKTLDHISADVIHKCVHKFQSETDRCIKSYKVSICLLDD
;
A
#
# COMPACT_ATOMS: atom_id res chain seq x y z
N MET A 1 -43.77 11.63 20.92
CA MET A 1 -42.77 12.50 20.26
C MET A 1 -41.51 12.51 21.10
N LYS A 2 -40.42 11.91 20.61
CA LYS A 2 -39.07 12.09 21.17
C LYS A 2 -38.14 12.36 19.99
N LEU A 3 -37.78 13.63 19.80
CA LEU A 3 -36.82 14.09 18.80
C LEU A 3 -35.42 13.68 19.27
N ILE A 4 -34.86 12.63 18.67
CA ILE A 4 -33.45 12.28 18.83
C ILE A 4 -32.69 13.07 17.78
N PHE A 5 -32.03 14.16 18.19
CA PHE A 5 -31.04 14.87 17.38
C PHE A 5 -29.79 13.98 17.26
N ILE A 6 -29.69 13.21 16.17
CA ILE A 6 -28.45 12.50 15.84
C ILE A 6 -27.48 13.54 15.27
N ILE A 7 -26.48 13.89 16.07
CA ILE A 7 -25.37 14.76 15.66
C ILE A 7 -24.57 14.01 14.59
N LEU A 8 -24.71 14.43 13.34
CA LEU A 8 -23.87 13.99 12.23
C LEU A 8 -22.47 14.60 12.39
N ILE A 9 -21.61 13.95 13.20
CA ILE A 9 -20.18 14.27 13.22
C ILE A 9 -19.63 13.88 11.85
N LYS A 10 -19.48 14.86 10.95
CA LYS A 10 -18.69 14.68 9.73
C LYS A 10 -17.24 14.60 10.16
N VAL A 11 -16.72 13.38 10.27
CA VAL A 11 -15.28 13.15 10.41
C VAL A 11 -14.64 13.62 9.11
N THR A 12 -14.07 14.82 9.11
CA THR A 12 -13.22 15.26 8.01
C THR A 12 -11.89 14.54 8.16
N VAL A 13 -11.69 13.48 7.39
CA VAL A 13 -10.38 12.83 7.27
C VAL A 13 -9.44 13.83 6.63
N PHE A 14 -8.41 14.24 7.36
CA PHE A 14 -7.42 15.21 6.88
C PHE A 14 -6.33 14.44 6.13
N PHE A 15 -6.48 14.27 4.82
CA PHE A 15 -5.46 13.63 3.99
C PHE A 15 -4.30 14.62 3.78
N LYS A 16 -3.10 14.27 4.27
CA LYS A 16 -1.88 15.03 3.96
C LYS A 16 -1.32 14.51 2.64
N PRO A 17 -0.89 15.39 1.71
CA PRO A 17 -0.20 14.95 0.50
C PRO A 17 1.12 14.25 0.84
N VAL A 18 1.37 13.11 0.20
CA VAL A 18 2.67 12.42 0.24
C VAL A 18 3.74 13.39 -0.29
N PRO A 19 4.87 13.58 0.41
CA PRO A 19 5.95 14.44 -0.08
C PRO A 19 6.51 13.90 -1.40
N GLN A 20 6.78 14.79 -2.37
CA GLN A 20 7.33 14.42 -3.68
C GLN A 20 8.61 13.56 -3.58
N SER A 21 9.44 13.80 -2.57
CA SER A 21 10.66 13.00 -2.35
C SER A 21 10.36 11.53 -2.06
N VAL A 22 9.27 11.26 -1.33
CA VAL A 22 8.84 9.88 -1.02
C VAL A 22 8.30 9.21 -2.28
N GLU A 23 7.47 9.92 -3.06
CA GLU A 23 6.97 9.45 -4.35
C GLU A 23 8.13 9.08 -5.30
N THR A 24 9.13 9.96 -5.44
CA THR A 24 10.30 9.69 -6.27
C THR A 24 11.08 8.47 -5.78
N SER A 25 11.36 8.36 -4.47
CA SER A 25 12.08 7.20 -3.92
C SER A 25 11.32 5.88 -4.13
N VAL A 26 10.01 5.87 -3.95
CA VAL A 26 9.18 4.68 -4.20
C VAL A 26 9.18 4.31 -5.69
N ASN A 27 9.01 5.31 -6.58
CA ASN A 27 9.03 5.08 -8.03
C ASN A 27 10.38 4.54 -8.52
N GLU A 28 11.50 5.05 -7.99
CA GLU A 28 12.84 4.53 -8.28
C GLU A 28 13.04 3.10 -7.77
N LEU A 29 12.53 2.80 -6.57
CA LEU A 29 12.61 1.47 -5.96
C LEU A 29 11.90 0.41 -6.82
N ILE A 30 10.73 0.74 -7.38
CA ILE A 30 9.90 -0.22 -8.12
C ILE A 30 10.19 -0.24 -9.62
N ALA A 31 10.87 0.78 -10.17
CA ALA A 31 11.14 0.91 -11.60
C ALA A 31 11.66 -0.37 -12.28
N PRO A 32 12.59 -1.15 -11.68
CA PRO A 32 13.09 -2.38 -12.29
C PRO A 32 12.04 -3.49 -12.46
N PHE A 33 10.91 -3.40 -11.75
CA PHE A 33 9.89 -4.44 -11.69
C PHE A 33 8.58 -4.03 -12.37
N GLN A 34 8.44 -2.77 -12.78
CA GLN A 34 7.17 -2.24 -13.31
C GLN A 34 6.69 -3.03 -14.53
N GLU A 35 7.53 -3.18 -15.56
CA GLU A 35 7.16 -3.88 -16.81
C GLU A 35 6.74 -5.32 -16.54
N LYS A 36 7.56 -6.06 -15.78
CA LYS A 36 7.25 -7.43 -15.36
C LYS A 36 5.90 -7.52 -14.63
N CYS A 37 5.65 -6.64 -13.67
CA CYS A 37 4.42 -6.69 -12.90
C CYS A 37 3.19 -6.21 -13.67
N ILE A 38 3.36 -5.32 -14.66
CA ILE A 38 2.30 -4.97 -15.62
C ILE A 38 1.94 -6.20 -16.44
N GLU A 39 2.92 -6.91 -16.99
CA GLU A 39 2.69 -8.13 -17.78
C GLU A 39 2.05 -9.26 -16.95
N GLU A 40 2.51 -9.50 -15.72
CA GLU A 40 1.99 -10.58 -14.86
C GLU A 40 0.55 -10.34 -14.45
N THR A 41 0.18 -9.09 -14.20
CA THR A 41 -1.12 -8.75 -13.58
C THR A 41 -2.14 -8.20 -14.56
N GLU A 42 -1.72 -7.88 -15.79
CA GLU A 42 -2.55 -7.23 -16.81
C GLU A 42 -3.18 -5.91 -16.31
N VAL A 43 -2.57 -5.27 -15.31
CA VAL A 43 -2.99 -3.94 -14.86
C VAL A 43 -2.79 -2.93 -15.98
N ASP A 44 -3.69 -1.96 -16.08
CA ASP A 44 -3.55 -0.85 -17.01
C ASP A 44 -2.18 -0.16 -16.80
N PRO A 45 -1.34 -0.03 -17.84
CA PRO A 45 -0.01 0.54 -17.71
C PRO A 45 0.01 1.97 -17.16
N ASP A 46 -1.02 2.77 -17.42
CA ASP A 46 -1.13 4.13 -16.90
C ASP A 46 -1.54 4.11 -15.43
N VAL A 47 -2.36 3.15 -15.00
CA VAL A 47 -2.64 2.92 -13.58
C VAL A 47 -1.36 2.51 -12.83
N ALA A 48 -0.58 1.57 -13.38
CA ALA A 48 0.68 1.12 -12.78
C ALA A 48 1.72 2.25 -12.65
N LYS A 49 1.91 3.05 -13.70
CA LYS A 49 2.88 4.16 -13.71
C LYS A 49 2.52 5.29 -12.75
N ASN A 50 1.23 5.48 -12.48
CA ASN A 50 0.75 6.57 -11.64
C ASN A 50 0.31 6.11 -10.23
N MET A 51 0.47 4.82 -9.91
CA MET A 51 0.03 4.18 -8.67
C MET A 51 0.45 4.96 -7.41
N PHE A 52 1.67 5.51 -7.38
CA PHE A 52 2.25 6.16 -6.21
C PHE A 52 2.33 7.69 -6.33
N ASN A 53 1.73 8.28 -7.37
CA ASN A 53 1.78 9.73 -7.63
C ASN A 53 0.72 10.54 -6.83
N GLY A 54 0.22 9.96 -5.74
CA GLY A 54 -0.89 10.52 -4.95
C GLY A 54 -1.10 9.78 -3.64
N ASN A 55 -2.20 10.09 -2.95
CA ASN A 55 -2.52 9.53 -1.64
C ASN A 55 -3.51 8.37 -1.69
N GLU A 56 -3.99 7.99 -2.87
CA GLU A 56 -5.02 6.97 -3.04
C GLU A 56 -4.50 5.85 -3.94
N LEU A 57 -4.71 4.62 -3.48
CA LEU A 57 -4.39 3.42 -4.26
C LEU A 57 -5.67 2.86 -4.91
N PRO A 58 -5.65 2.61 -6.23
CA PRO A 58 -6.74 1.98 -6.95
C PRO A 58 -7.14 0.63 -6.33
N ASN A 59 -8.44 0.36 -6.26
CA ASN A 59 -9.01 -0.83 -5.60
C ASN A 59 -9.52 -1.88 -6.60
N GLU A 60 -9.00 -1.88 -7.82
CA GLU A 60 -9.25 -2.91 -8.82
C GLU A 60 -8.38 -4.13 -8.53
N GLU A 61 -8.85 -5.32 -8.90
CA GLU A 61 -8.14 -6.58 -8.63
C GLU A 61 -6.71 -6.59 -9.20
N HIS A 62 -6.56 -6.21 -10.47
CA HIS A 62 -5.26 -6.13 -11.13
C HIS A 62 -4.32 -5.13 -10.45
N ALA A 63 -4.83 -3.99 -9.98
CA ALA A 63 -4.05 -3.00 -9.25
C ALA A 63 -3.58 -3.53 -7.87
N ARG A 64 -4.45 -4.23 -7.14
CA ARG A 64 -4.07 -4.88 -5.88
C ARG A 64 -3.01 -5.96 -6.08
N CYS A 65 -3.17 -6.78 -7.12
CA CYS A 65 -2.19 -7.82 -7.44
C CYS A 65 -0.88 -7.26 -7.98
N TYR A 66 -0.90 -6.09 -8.62
CA TYR A 66 0.31 -5.36 -8.99
C TYR A 66 1.15 -4.99 -7.76
N LEU A 67 0.52 -4.50 -6.68
CA LEU A 67 1.22 -4.25 -5.40
C LEU A 67 1.84 -5.52 -4.82
N LYS A 68 1.10 -6.64 -4.84
CA LYS A 68 1.66 -7.95 -4.46
C LYS A 68 2.87 -8.32 -5.30
N CYS A 69 2.82 -8.11 -6.62
CA CYS A 69 3.94 -8.43 -7.49
C CYS A 69 5.18 -7.60 -7.14
N LEU A 70 5.01 -6.32 -6.85
CA LEU A 70 6.10 -5.46 -6.39
C LEU A 70 6.69 -5.95 -5.07
N ASP A 71 5.85 -6.24 -4.07
CA ASP A 71 6.29 -6.77 -2.76
C ASP A 71 7.08 -8.07 -2.91
N GLU A 72 6.66 -8.97 -3.80
CA GLU A 72 7.38 -10.22 -4.05
C GLU A 72 8.73 -10.00 -4.72
N ASN A 73 8.82 -9.10 -5.72
CA ASN A 73 10.09 -8.82 -6.39
C ASN A 73 11.06 -8.02 -5.50
N LEU A 74 10.53 -7.27 -4.53
CA LEU A 74 11.31 -6.62 -3.47
C LEU A 74 11.69 -7.60 -2.33
N ASN A 75 11.25 -8.85 -2.40
CA ASN A 75 11.44 -9.90 -1.39
C ASN A 75 10.82 -9.55 -0.03
N PHE A 76 9.79 -8.69 0.01
CA PHE A 76 9.08 -8.39 1.24
C PHE A 76 8.27 -9.57 1.74
N TYR A 77 7.86 -10.51 0.88
CA TYR A 77 7.25 -11.75 1.35
C TYR A 77 8.30 -12.79 1.77
N ARG A 78 8.19 -13.27 3.00
CA ARG A 78 8.92 -14.44 3.50
C ARG A 78 8.36 -15.74 2.88
N PRO A 79 9.11 -16.85 2.93
CA PRO A 79 8.64 -18.15 2.41
C PRO A 79 7.34 -18.66 3.04
N ASN A 80 7.03 -18.26 4.27
CA ASN A 80 5.78 -18.60 4.96
C ASN A 80 4.57 -17.75 4.49
N GLY A 81 4.79 -16.78 3.59
CA GLY A 81 3.75 -15.89 3.07
C GLY A 81 3.45 -14.66 3.91
N GLU A 82 4.23 -14.39 4.96
CA GLU A 82 4.13 -13.16 5.75
C GLU A 82 5.09 -12.09 5.25
N LEU A 83 4.72 -10.82 5.44
CA LEU A 83 5.57 -9.69 5.11
C LEU A 83 6.74 -9.56 6.10
N ASP A 84 7.91 -9.20 5.59
CA ASP A 84 9.14 -9.00 6.33
C ASP A 84 9.26 -7.55 6.79
N CYS A 85 8.70 -7.25 7.97
CA CYS A 85 8.71 -5.90 8.52
C CYS A 85 10.12 -5.31 8.67
N ASP A 86 11.12 -6.14 9.00
CA ASP A 86 12.50 -5.67 9.19
C ASP A 86 13.14 -5.28 7.86
N LEU A 87 12.88 -6.06 6.81
CA LEU A 87 13.33 -5.73 5.46
C LEU A 87 12.58 -4.51 4.93
N MET A 88 11.26 -4.47 5.07
CA MET A 88 10.44 -3.32 4.67
C MET A 88 10.92 -2.04 5.35
N ALA A 89 11.21 -2.05 6.66
CA ALA A 89 11.70 -0.86 7.38
C ALA A 89 13.09 -0.41 6.95
N LYS A 90 13.93 -1.32 6.45
CA LYS A 90 15.24 -0.96 5.87
C LYS A 90 15.11 -0.40 4.46
N THR A 91 14.15 -0.90 3.68
CA THR A 91 13.96 -0.51 2.29
C THR A 91 13.10 0.75 2.14
N LEU A 92 12.10 0.93 3.01
CA LEU A 92 11.18 2.07 3.05
C LEU A 92 11.61 3.02 4.18
N ASP A 93 12.80 3.61 4.03
CA ASP A 93 13.46 4.44 5.07
C ASP A 93 12.66 5.70 5.49
N HIS A 94 11.71 6.13 4.66
CA HIS A 94 10.77 7.22 4.97
C HIS A 94 9.63 6.82 5.92
N ILE A 95 9.45 5.53 6.18
CA ILE A 95 8.39 5.01 7.05
C ILE A 95 9.02 4.37 8.28
N SER A 96 8.56 4.79 9.46
CA SER A 96 9.10 4.22 10.71
C SER A 96 8.75 2.73 10.84
N ALA A 97 9.66 1.96 11.46
CA ALA A 97 9.45 0.54 11.70
C ALA A 97 8.15 0.26 12.49
N ASP A 98 7.81 1.12 13.46
CA ASP A 98 6.59 0.99 14.27
C ASP A 98 5.33 1.04 13.39
N VAL A 99 5.30 1.92 12.40
CA VAL A 99 4.17 2.04 11.45
C VAL A 99 4.07 0.82 10.55
N ILE A 100 5.21 0.34 10.04
CA ILE A 100 5.26 -0.89 9.24
C ILE A 100 4.75 -2.08 10.05
N HIS A 101 5.25 -2.28 11.26
CA HIS A 101 4.80 -3.35 12.15
C HIS A 101 3.30 -3.24 12.45
N LYS A 102 2.81 -2.05 12.78
CA LYS A 102 1.39 -1.79 13.04
C LYS A 102 0.53 -2.18 11.84
N CYS A 103 0.90 -1.74 10.63
CA CYS A 103 0.12 -1.98 9.42
C CYS A 103 0.15 -3.44 8.97
N VAL A 104 1.33 -4.09 8.99
CA VAL A 104 1.45 -5.52 8.69
C VAL A 104 0.65 -6.35 9.70
N HIS A 105 0.80 -6.08 11.00
CA HIS A 105 0.09 -6.80 12.05
C HIS A 105 -1.43 -6.67 11.95
N LYS A 106 -1.93 -5.47 11.60
CA LYS A 106 -3.37 -5.21 11.41
C LYS A 106 -4.01 -6.15 10.38
N PHE A 107 -3.24 -6.63 9.40
CA PHE A 107 -3.73 -7.49 8.32
C PHE A 107 -3.05 -8.86 8.27
N GLN A 108 -2.42 -9.31 9.37
CA GLN A 108 -1.72 -10.60 9.42
C GLN A 108 -2.62 -11.80 9.07
N SER A 109 -3.91 -11.72 9.39
CA SER A 109 -4.88 -12.79 9.12
C SER A 109 -5.41 -12.81 7.68
N GLU A 110 -5.07 -11.81 6.85
CA GLU A 110 -5.45 -11.78 5.45
C GLU A 110 -4.64 -12.80 4.67
N THR A 111 -5.31 -13.74 4.03
CA THR A 111 -4.66 -14.86 3.31
C THR A 111 -4.48 -14.56 1.84
N ASP A 112 -5.33 -13.71 1.25
CA ASP A 112 -5.15 -13.26 -0.12
C ASP A 112 -4.04 -12.21 -0.16
N ARG A 113 -2.93 -12.53 -0.84
CA ARG A 113 -1.76 -11.66 -0.88
C ARG A 113 -1.99 -10.37 -1.67
N CYS A 114 -2.85 -10.36 -2.69
CA CYS A 114 -3.20 -9.13 -3.39
C CYS A 114 -3.95 -8.18 -2.44
N ILE A 115 -4.91 -8.72 -1.69
CA ILE A 115 -5.65 -7.94 -0.69
C ILE A 115 -4.74 -7.52 0.48
N LYS A 116 -3.85 -8.40 0.96
CA LYS A 116 -2.91 -8.12 2.05
C LYS A 116 -1.97 -6.97 1.67
N SER A 117 -1.29 -7.06 0.52
CA SER A 117 -0.41 -6.00 0.01
C SER A 117 -1.15 -4.67 -0.11
N TYR A 118 -2.33 -4.66 -0.76
CA TYR A 118 -3.14 -3.45 -0.88
C TYR A 118 -3.52 -2.81 0.46
N LYS A 119 -4.04 -3.61 1.41
CA LYS A 119 -4.46 -3.10 2.72
C LYS A 119 -3.29 -2.58 3.54
N VAL A 120 -2.13 -3.24 3.46
CA VAL A 120 -0.90 -2.77 4.10
C VAL A 120 -0.46 -1.45 3.47
N SER A 121 -0.36 -1.36 2.13
CA SER A 121 0.05 -0.13 1.44
C SER A 121 -0.85 1.07 1.78
N ILE A 122 -2.17 0.90 1.83
CA ILE A 122 -3.08 1.97 2.28
C ILE A 122 -2.81 2.38 3.72
N CYS A 123 -2.64 1.41 4.62
CA CYS A 123 -2.35 1.72 6.02
C CYS A 123 -1.04 2.50 6.19
N LEU A 124 -0.03 2.25 5.35
CA LEU A 124 1.23 2.99 5.34
C LEU A 124 1.07 4.43 4.81
N LEU A 125 0.12 4.67 3.91
CA LEU A 125 -0.18 6.01 3.39
C LEU A 125 -1.04 6.85 4.37
N ASP A 126 -1.85 6.19 5.18
CA ASP A 126 -2.81 6.83 6.11
C ASP A 126 -2.21 7.20 7.48
N ASP A 127 -0.96 6.83 7.79
CA ASP A 127 -0.30 7.07 9.10
C ASP A 127 0.49 8.39 9.15
#